data_AF-E4TIB6-F1
#
_entry.id   AF-E4TIB6-F1
#
_cell.length_a   1.000
_cell.length_b   1.000
_cell.length_c   1.000
_cell.angle_alpha   90.00
_cell.angle_beta   90.00
_cell.angle_gamma   90.00
#
_symmetry.space_group_name_H-M   'P 1'
#
loop_
_entity.id
_entity.type
_entity.pdbx_description
1 polymer ?
#
loop_
_entity_poly.entity_id
_entity_poly.type
_entity_poly.pdbx_seq_one_letter_code
_entity_poly.pdbx_strand_id
1 'polypeptide(L)' 'MHQGCSGSFENGQQIVDKLRMMGFSNQYMPIPYEIECECGEKFLMETFESKCPKCNMVYGVTPCHAFDAKNIMPAGRDY' A
#
# COMPACT_ATOMS: atom_id res chain seq x y z
N MET A 1 -18.99 -6.11 -13.45
CA MET A 1 -17.57 -5.83 -13.76
C MET A 1 -17.08 -4.88 -12.68
N HIS A 2 -16.21 -5.32 -11.76
CA HIS A 2 -15.83 -4.58 -10.55
C HIS A 2 -14.96 -3.36 -10.92
N GLN A 3 -15.54 -2.15 -10.92
CA GLN A 3 -14.85 -0.87 -11.20
C GLN A 3 -13.98 -0.37 -10.02
N GLY A 4 -13.62 -1.24 -9.08
CA GLY A 4 -12.89 -0.86 -7.86
C GLY A 4 -11.41 -0.53 -8.09
N CYS A 5 -10.79 -1.14 -9.11
CA CYS A 5 -9.38 -0.94 -9.46
C CYS A 5 -9.15 -0.48 -10.91
N SER A 6 -10.18 -0.08 -11.65
CA SER A 6 -10.04 0.46 -13.00
C SER A 6 -9.45 1.88 -13.04
N GLY A 7 -8.92 2.37 -11.92
CA GLY A 7 -8.13 3.60 -11.88
C GLY A 7 -6.70 3.28 -12.32
N SER A 8 -6.19 3.99 -13.32
CA SER A 8 -4.76 4.07 -13.54
C SER A 8 -4.17 4.89 -12.39
N PHE A 9 -3.45 4.24 -11.49
CA PHE A 9 -2.73 4.92 -10.42
C PHE A 9 -1.33 5.25 -10.94
N GLU A 10 -0.98 6.53 -10.92
CA GLU A 10 0.33 7.01 -11.36
C GLU A 10 1.37 6.95 -10.25
N ASN A 11 0.93 6.89 -8.99
CA ASN A 11 1.80 6.91 -7.81
C ASN A 11 1.12 6.31 -6.57
N GLY A 12 1.91 6.01 -5.55
CA GLY A 12 1.43 5.41 -4.29
C GLY A 12 0.46 6.31 -3.51
N GLN A 13 0.53 7.64 -3.65
CA GLN A 13 -0.41 8.57 -3.02
C GLN A 13 -1.83 8.33 -3.50
N GLN A 14 -2.05 8.29 -4.82
CA GLN A 14 -3.38 8.00 -5.38
C GLN A 14 -3.93 6.64 -4.92
N ILE A 15 -3.06 5.65 -4.74
CA ILE A 15 -3.45 4.33 -4.21
C ILE A 15 -3.93 4.48 -2.77
N VAL A 16 -3.12 5.09 -1.90
CA VAL A 16 -3.42 5.25 -0.49
C VAL A 16 -4.66 6.12 -0.27
N ASP A 17 -4.79 7.25 -0.97
CA ASP A 17 -5.99 8.08 -0.92
C ASP A 17 -7.24 7.28 -1.29
N LYS A 18 -7.17 6.48 -2.36
CA LYS A 18 -8.30 5.65 -2.76
C LYS A 18 -8.63 4.58 -1.73
N LEU A 19 -7.62 3.95 -1.12
CA LEU A 19 -7.81 3.00 -0.02
C LEU A 19 -8.49 3.66 1.17
N ARG A 20 -8.05 4.86 1.57
CA ARG A 20 -8.63 5.64 2.68
C ARG A 20 -10.07 6.03 2.37
N MET A 21 -10.34 6.56 1.18
CA MET A 21 -11.68 6.93 0.71
C MET A 21 -12.65 5.75 0.70
N MET A 22 -12.18 4.55 0.34
CA MET A 22 -13.01 3.35 0.31
C MET A 22 -13.03 2.61 1.65
N GLY A 23 -12.23 3.01 2.64
CA GLY A 23 -12.13 2.34 3.94
C GLY A 23 -11.34 1.02 3.92
N PHE A 24 -10.51 0.79 2.89
CA PHE A 24 -9.70 -0.42 2.74
C PHE A 24 -8.29 -0.32 3.35
N SER A 25 -7.81 0.88 3.71
CA SER A 25 -6.44 1.07 4.24
C SER A 25 -6.04 0.09 5.34
N ASN A 26 -6.90 -0.06 6.34
CA ASN A 26 -6.65 -0.92 7.50
C ASN A 26 -7.16 -2.36 7.31
N GLN A 27 -7.59 -2.73 6.10
CA GLN A 27 -8.01 -4.10 5.82
C GLN A 27 -6.78 -4.96 5.52
N TYR A 28 -6.81 -6.19 6.03
CA TYR A 28 -5.76 -7.16 5.79
C TYR A 28 -5.72 -7.57 4.32
N MET A 29 -4.50 -7.68 3.80
CA MET A 29 -4.24 -8.27 2.50
C MET A 29 -4.46 -9.79 2.56
N PRO A 30 -4.77 -10.43 1.43
CA PRO A 30 -4.88 -11.88 1.37
C PRO A 30 -3.55 -12.59 1.72
N ILE A 31 -2.43 -11.94 1.41
CA ILE A 31 -1.07 -12.44 1.64
C ILE A 31 -0.23 -11.29 2.22
N PRO A 32 0.36 -11.46 3.41
CA PRO A 32 1.29 -10.47 3.95
C PRO A 32 2.66 -10.57 3.25
N TYR A 33 3.33 -9.43 3.06
CA TYR A 33 4.64 -9.36 2.43
C TYR A 33 5.65 -8.61 3.30
N GLU A 34 6.86 -9.14 3.41
CA GLU A 34 7.98 -8.37 3.95
C GLU A 34 8.50 -7.43 2.86
N ILE A 35 8.48 -6.13 3.14
CA ILE A 35 8.98 -5.11 2.22
C ILE A 35 10.16 -4.36 2.84
N GLU A 36 11.12 -4.00 2.00
CA GLU A 36 12.24 -3.16 2.39
C GLU A 36 11.88 -1.70 2.12
N CYS A 37 11.91 -0.90 3.18
CA CYS A 37 11.72 0.53 3.08
C CYS A 37 12.95 1.20 2.47
N GLU A 38 12.78 2.34 1.81
CA GLU A 38 13.89 3.16 1.30
C GLU A 38 14.87 3.64 2.39
N CYS A 39 14.47 3.60 3.66
CA CYS A 39 15.39 3.89 4.78
C CYS A 39 16.26 2.67 5.19
N GLY A 40 16.14 1.55 4.48
CA GLY A 40 16.82 0.28 4.74
C GLY A 40 16.18 -0.58 5.83
N GLU A 41 15.02 -0.19 6.36
CA GLU A 41 14.27 -0.98 7.34
C GLU A 41 13.34 -1.96 6.65
N LYS A 42 13.35 -3.22 7.09
CA LYS A 42 12.39 -4.22 6.62
C LYS A 42 11.24 -4.32 7.58
N PHE A 43 10.02 -4.35 7.06
CA PHE A 43 8.83 -4.51 7.88
C PHE A 43 7.77 -5.33 7.15
N LEU A 44 6.93 -5.98 7.93
CA LEU A 44 5.82 -6.78 7.41
C LEU A 44 4.65 -5.87 7.07
N MET A 45 4.23 -5.89 5.82
CA MET A 45 3.00 -5.26 5.36
C MET A 45 1.89 -6.31 5.35
N GLU A 46 0.95 -6.17 6.28
CA GLU A 46 -0.19 -7.08 6.43
C GLU A 46 -1.49 -6.47 5.90
N THR A 47 -1.57 -5.14 5.82
CA THR A 47 -2.74 -4.37 5.38
C THR A 47 -2.49 -3.68 4.04
N PHE A 48 -3.55 -3.26 3.34
CA PHE A 48 -3.40 -2.58 2.05
C PHE A 48 -2.66 -1.24 2.13
N GLU A 49 -2.69 -0.59 3.30
CA GLU A 49 -1.85 0.55 3.66
C GLU A 49 -1.03 0.18 4.90
N SER A 50 0.29 0.33 4.85
CA SER A 50 1.15 0.14 6.03
C SER A 50 2.24 1.20 6.08
N LYS A 51 2.71 1.50 7.30
CA LYS A 51 3.69 2.54 7.57
C LYS A 51 4.97 1.95 8.13
N CYS A 52 6.10 2.35 7.55
CA CYS A 52 7.41 2.02 8.08
C CYS A 52 7.55 2.58 9.51
N PRO A 53 7.89 1.75 10.51
CA PRO A 53 7.99 2.19 11.92
C PRO A 53 9.19 3.10 12.19
N LYS A 54 10.18 3.14 11.28
CA LYS A 54 11.42 3.90 11.45
C LYS A 54 11.40 5.29 10.85
N CYS A 55 10.83 5.44 9.65
CA CYS A 55 10.87 6.69 8.89
C CYS A 55 9.49 7.22 8.49
N ASN A 56 8.42 6.58 8.97
CA ASN A 56 7.03 6.92 8.68
C ASN A 56 6.66 6.90 7.19
N MET A 57 7.43 6.22 6.33
CA MET A 57 7.06 6.01 4.93
C MET A 57 5.81 5.14 4.83
N VAL A 58 4.78 5.68 4.19
CA VAL A 58 3.53 4.97 3.91
C VAL A 58 3.67 4.24 2.58
N TYR A 59 3.25 2.98 2.57
CA TYR A 59 3.18 2.13 1.39
C TYR A 59 1.74 1.68 1.17
N GLY A 60 1.34 1.63 -0.09
CA GLY A 60 0.00 1.23 -0.48
C GLY A 60 0.00 0.27 -1.65
N VAL A 61 -0.97 -0.65 -1.66
CA VAL A 61 -1.26 -1.50 -2.83
C VAL A 61 -2.76 -1.67 -3.01
N THR A 62 -3.21 -1.61 -4.25
CA THR A 62 -4.63 -1.80 -4.56
C THR A 62 -5.04 -3.27 -4.36
N PRO A 63 -6.27 -3.58 -3.91
CA PRO A 63 -6.69 -4.95 -3.65
C PRO A 63 -6.57 -5.91 -4.84
N CYS A 64 -6.71 -5.39 -6.06
CA CYS A 64 -6.61 -6.19 -7.28
C CYS A 64 -5.16 -6.57 -7.64
N HIS A 65 -4.17 -5.87 -7.08
CA HIS A 65 -2.74 -6.10 -7.32
C HIS A 65 -1.98 -6.52 -6.04
N ALA A 66 -2.69 -6.71 -4.93
CA ALA A 66 -2.12 -7.09 -3.63
C ALA A 66 -1.61 -8.54 -3.57
N PHE A 67 -1.62 -9.26 -4.69
CA PHE A 67 -1.05 -10.60 -4.83
C PHE A 67 0.42 -10.59 -5.29
N ASP A 68 0.99 -9.40 -5.57
CA ASP A 68 2.39 -9.25 -5.94
C ASP A 68 2.98 -8.01 -5.25
N ALA A 69 4.01 -8.24 -4.44
CA ALA A 69 4.74 -7.20 -3.71
C ALA A 69 5.34 -6.12 -4.63
N LYS A 70 5.57 -6.42 -5.92
CA LYS A 70 6.07 -5.42 -6.90
C LYS A 70 5.09 -4.28 -7.15
N ASN A 71 3.81 -4.46 -6.86
CA ASN A 71 2.79 -3.42 -7.00
C ASN A 71 2.64 -2.56 -5.73
N ILE A 72 3.38 -2.86 -4.66
CA ILE A 72 3.41 -2.03 -3.46
C ILE A 72 4.20 -0.77 -3.79
N MET A 73 3.53 0.38 -3.71
CA MET A 73 4.12 1.66 -4.05
C MET A 73 4.26 2.55 -2.80
N PRO A 74 5.37 3.30 -2.67
CA PRO A 74 5.50 4.30 -1.64
C PRO A 74 4.58 5.49 -1.94
N ALA A 75 3.83 5.94 -0.95
CA ALA A 75 3.02 7.15 -1.00
C ALA A 75 3.82 8.37 -0.51
N GLY A 76 4.66 8.19 0.51
CA GLY A 76 5.48 9.25 1.07
C GLY A 76 5.69 9.10 2.57
N ARG A 77 6.67 9.83 3.12
CA ARG A 77 6.91 9.88 4.57
C ARG A 77 5.90 10.83 5.22
N ASP A 78 5.29 10.37 6.31
CA ASP A 78 4.30 11.14 7.08
C ASP A 78 3.10 11.61 6.23
N TYR A 79 2.64 10.75 5.33
CA TYR A 79 1.50 10.96 4.44
C TYR A 79 0.16 10.47 5.02
#